data_AF-A0A7S3DT07-F1
#
_entry.id   AF-A0A7S3DT07-F1
#
_cell.length_a   1.000
_cell.length_b   1.000
_cell.length_c   1.000
_cell.angle_alpha   90.00
_cell.angle_beta   90.00
_cell.angle_gamma   90.00
#
_symmetry.space_group_name_H-M   'P 1'
#
loop_
_entity.id
_entity.type
_entity.pdbx_description
1 polymer ?
#
loop_
_entity_poly.entity_id
_entity_poly.type
_entity_poly.pdbx_seq_one_letter_code
_entity_poly.pdbx_strand_id
1 'polypeptide(L)'
;DHFVNSELQQIVQAPSNCEIKSEHDPKFYLRYEACWVGKPSVEEESYSMQNITPFQCRLRDCSYSAPIYVNVRYTRGRQIVVKRNVMIGRMPIMLRSQNCVLTGKTEDELAALKECPYDPGGYFVIKGVEKVILIQEQLSKNRVILEEDKTGVSASIQSSTEERKTKAYIFVKHGRVYLKANSLGEDIPICICLKAMGVESDLEMVQLVGSEPELLNAMALSLEEPARFGIHTQLQALKFIGNKIKGRSAAMGAGQFGGSSRKVLSPQDEAREVLANVVLNHVPVENFDFRAKAIYVGHILRRVLLVHLGKIPLDDKDYYGNKRLELAGSM
;
A
#
# COMPACT_ATOMS: atom_id res chain seq x y z
N ASP A 1 -19.35 4.46 -9.06
CA ASP A 1 -19.11 4.33 -10.52
C ASP A 1 -17.66 4.02 -10.87
N HIS A 2 -16.69 4.89 -10.59
CA HIS A 2 -15.27 4.65 -10.93
C HIS A 2 -14.74 3.28 -10.48
N PHE A 3 -15.01 2.89 -9.22
CA PHE A 3 -14.63 1.58 -8.70
C PHE A 3 -15.17 0.41 -9.54
N VAL A 4 -16.48 0.42 -9.84
CA VAL A 4 -17.16 -0.68 -10.55
C VAL A 4 -16.72 -0.78 -12.01
N ASN A 5 -16.49 0.37 -12.67
CA ASN A 5 -16.22 0.40 -14.11
C ASN A 5 -14.74 0.34 -14.47
N SER A 6 -13.84 0.71 -13.56
CA SER A 6 -12.42 0.86 -13.86
C SER A 6 -11.55 0.09 -12.87
N GLU A 7 -11.62 0.41 -11.58
CA GLU A 7 -10.69 -0.18 -10.58
C GLU A 7 -10.92 -1.68 -10.39
N LEU A 8 -12.17 -2.16 -10.43
CA LEU A 8 -12.47 -3.59 -10.33
C LEU A 8 -11.75 -4.40 -11.41
N GLN A 9 -11.71 -3.88 -12.65
CA GLN A 9 -11.00 -4.52 -13.74
C GLN A 9 -9.49 -4.48 -13.53
N GLN A 10 -8.95 -3.37 -13.04
CA GLN A 10 -7.52 -3.24 -12.72
C GLN A 10 -7.10 -4.23 -11.61
N ILE A 11 -7.93 -4.40 -10.58
CA ILE A 11 -7.67 -5.36 -9.47
C ILE A 11 -7.57 -6.79 -10.00
N VAL A 12 -8.46 -7.17 -10.92
CA VAL A 12 -8.49 -8.52 -11.51
C VAL A 12 -7.35 -8.73 -12.51
N GLN A 13 -6.93 -7.67 -13.21
CA GLN A 13 -5.85 -7.71 -14.20
C GLN A 13 -4.45 -7.53 -13.59
N ALA A 14 -4.34 -7.15 -12.31
CA ALA A 14 -3.08 -6.98 -11.62
C ALA A 14 -2.23 -8.27 -11.70
N PRO A 15 -0.91 -8.20 -11.97
CA PRO A 15 -0.05 -9.38 -12.14
C PRO A 15 -0.06 -10.35 -10.96
N SER A 16 -0.26 -9.83 -9.74
CA SER A 16 -0.36 -10.60 -8.50
C SER A 16 -1.64 -11.41 -8.37
N ASN A 17 -2.75 -10.96 -8.99
CA ASN A 17 -4.08 -11.54 -8.81
C ASN A 17 -4.60 -12.25 -10.06
N CYS A 18 -4.08 -11.91 -11.24
CA CYS A 18 -4.66 -12.34 -12.51
C CYS A 18 -4.51 -13.85 -12.74
N GLU A 19 -3.47 -14.49 -12.19
CA GLU A 19 -3.18 -15.92 -12.36
C GLU A 19 -2.92 -16.60 -11.01
N ILE A 20 -3.78 -17.55 -10.67
CA ILE A 20 -3.65 -18.42 -9.50
C ILE A 20 -2.99 -19.72 -9.94
N LYS A 21 -1.87 -20.07 -9.32
CA LYS A 21 -1.13 -21.32 -9.56
C LYS A 21 -1.33 -22.29 -8.39
N SER A 22 -1.41 -23.58 -8.68
CA SER A 22 -1.45 -24.60 -7.62
C SER A 22 -0.06 -24.86 -7.07
N GLU A 23 0.04 -24.99 -5.74
CA GLU A 23 1.28 -25.39 -5.06
C GLU A 23 1.59 -26.89 -5.27
N HIS A 24 0.56 -27.70 -5.52
CA HIS A 24 0.68 -29.15 -5.65
C HIS A 24 0.85 -29.61 -7.11
N ASP A 25 0.16 -28.96 -8.05
CA ASP A 25 0.26 -29.28 -9.48
C ASP A 25 0.79 -28.06 -10.25
N PRO A 26 2.09 -28.04 -10.62
CA PRO A 26 2.68 -26.94 -11.38
C PRO A 26 2.05 -26.69 -12.75
N LYS A 27 1.27 -27.65 -13.28
CA LYS A 27 0.57 -27.52 -14.57
C LYS A 27 -0.82 -26.92 -14.41
N PHE A 28 -1.34 -26.85 -13.19
CA PHE A 28 -2.63 -26.24 -12.91
C PHE A 28 -2.47 -24.72 -12.72
N TYR A 29 -3.17 -23.96 -13.57
CA TYR A 29 -3.37 -22.52 -13.35
C TYR A 29 -4.82 -22.13 -13.65
N LEU A 30 -5.29 -21.10 -12.95
CA LEU A 30 -6.54 -20.42 -13.20
C LEU A 30 -6.24 -18.94 -13.44
N ARG A 31 -6.73 -18.40 -14.55
CA ARG A 31 -6.52 -17.01 -14.95
C ARG A 31 -7.85 -16.30 -15.15
N TYR A 32 -7.98 -15.10 -14.58
CA TYR A 32 -9.12 -14.22 -14.83
C TYR A 32 -8.88 -13.42 -16.11
N GLU A 33 -9.87 -13.37 -16.99
CA GLU A 33 -9.80 -12.62 -18.27
C GLU A 33 -10.53 -11.29 -18.20
N ALA A 34 -11.72 -11.28 -17.58
CA ALA A 34 -12.57 -10.11 -17.46
C ALA A 34 -13.47 -10.25 -16.23
N CYS A 35 -13.86 -9.11 -15.66
CA CYS A 35 -14.84 -9.02 -14.58
C CYS A 35 -15.80 -7.86 -14.83
N TRP A 36 -17.06 -8.02 -14.43
CA TRP A 36 -18.04 -6.93 -14.43
C TRP A 36 -19.13 -7.19 -13.38
N VAL A 37 -19.82 -6.13 -13.00
CA VAL A 37 -20.94 -6.19 -12.07
C VAL A 37 -22.25 -6.16 -12.86
N GLY A 38 -23.15 -7.09 -12.57
CA GLY A 38 -24.47 -7.15 -13.17
C GLY A 38 -25.43 -6.09 -12.64
N LYS A 39 -26.73 -6.35 -12.82
CA LYS A 39 -27.81 -5.53 -12.25
C LYS A 39 -28.29 -6.11 -10.90
N PRO A 40 -28.81 -5.28 -10.00
CA PRO A 40 -29.37 -5.72 -8.72
C PRO A 40 -30.43 -6.80 -8.89
N SER A 41 -30.22 -7.92 -8.20
CA SER A 41 -31.12 -9.07 -8.24
C SER A 41 -31.22 -9.75 -6.87
N VAL A 42 -32.17 -10.65 -6.71
CA VAL A 42 -32.21 -11.58 -5.59
C VAL A 42 -32.40 -13.00 -6.12
N GLU A 43 -31.74 -13.95 -5.48
CA GLU A 43 -31.93 -15.38 -5.77
C GLU A 43 -33.09 -15.88 -4.92
N GLU A 44 -34.15 -16.35 -5.57
CA GLU A 44 -35.29 -16.96 -4.87
C GLU A 44 -35.09 -18.48 -4.74
N GLU A 45 -35.87 -19.13 -3.87
CA GLU A 45 -35.78 -20.56 -3.54
C GLU A 45 -35.85 -21.49 -4.77
N SER A 46 -36.37 -21.00 -5.90
CA SER A 46 -36.44 -21.73 -7.19
C SER A 46 -35.19 -21.57 -8.07
N TYR A 47 -34.07 -21.04 -7.56
CA TYR A 47 -32.86 -20.69 -8.31
C TYR A 47 -33.08 -19.70 -9.48
N SER A 48 -34.21 -18.99 -9.46
CA SER A 48 -34.53 -17.92 -10.40
C SER A 48 -34.02 -16.59 -9.89
N MET A 49 -33.26 -15.86 -10.72
CA MET A 49 -32.85 -14.50 -10.43
C MET A 49 -33.97 -13.52 -10.77
N GLN A 50 -34.49 -12.81 -9.79
CA GLN A 50 -35.45 -11.72 -9.99
C GLN A 50 -34.80 -10.36 -9.79
N ASN A 51 -35.20 -9.38 -10.60
CA ASN A 51 -34.82 -7.98 -10.37
C ASN A 51 -35.47 -7.48 -9.07
N ILE A 52 -34.71 -6.70 -8.29
CA ILE A 52 -35.18 -6.18 -7.01
C ILE A 52 -35.06 -4.66 -6.97
N THR A 53 -35.99 -3.99 -6.30
CA THR A 53 -35.94 -2.54 -6.05
C THR A 53 -35.39 -2.24 -4.65
N PRO A 54 -34.81 -1.05 -4.41
CA PRO A 54 -34.34 -0.70 -3.07
C PRO A 54 -35.48 -0.71 -2.03
N PHE A 55 -36.67 -0.20 -2.37
CA PHE A 55 -37.87 -0.33 -1.54
C PHE A 55 -38.19 -1.77 -1.12
N GLN A 56 -38.12 -2.74 -2.05
CA GLN A 56 -38.32 -4.16 -1.71
C GLN A 56 -37.23 -4.69 -0.77
N CYS A 57 -35.97 -4.27 -0.95
CA CYS A 57 -34.88 -4.64 -0.05
C CYS A 57 -35.10 -4.12 1.38
N ARG A 58 -35.61 -2.89 1.52
CA ARG A 58 -35.95 -2.28 2.83
C ARG A 58 -37.05 -3.08 3.54
N LEU A 59 -38.10 -3.46 2.84
CA LEU A 59 -39.24 -4.18 3.45
C LEU A 59 -38.95 -5.65 3.78
N ARG A 60 -38.11 -6.32 2.99
CA ARG A 60 -37.83 -7.77 3.14
C ARG A 60 -36.54 -8.03 3.92
N ASP A 61 -35.96 -7.03 4.57
CA ASP A 61 -34.66 -7.11 5.26
C ASP A 61 -33.53 -7.72 4.39
N CYS A 62 -33.56 -7.41 3.10
CA CYS A 62 -32.60 -7.92 2.11
C CYS A 62 -31.52 -6.87 1.78
N SER A 63 -30.41 -7.32 1.20
CA SER A 63 -29.33 -6.42 0.73
C SER A 63 -29.47 -6.11 -0.75
N TYR A 64 -29.48 -4.83 -1.11
CA TYR A 64 -29.54 -4.38 -2.49
C TYR A 64 -28.18 -4.59 -3.17
N SER A 65 -28.05 -5.70 -3.91
CA SER A 65 -26.78 -6.18 -4.43
C SER A 65 -26.92 -6.77 -5.83
N ALA A 66 -25.85 -6.68 -6.62
CA ALA A 66 -25.76 -7.23 -7.97
C ALA A 66 -24.71 -8.36 -8.03
N PRO A 67 -24.90 -9.38 -8.86
CA PRO A 67 -23.92 -10.45 -9.03
C PRO A 67 -22.66 -9.93 -9.73
N ILE A 68 -21.49 -10.41 -9.28
CA ILE A 68 -20.20 -10.16 -9.90
C ILE A 68 -19.89 -11.35 -10.80
N TYR A 69 -19.71 -11.09 -12.10
CA TYR A 69 -19.39 -12.10 -13.09
C TYR A 69 -17.94 -11.99 -13.52
N VAL A 70 -17.32 -13.14 -13.76
CA VAL A 70 -15.98 -13.24 -14.33
C VAL A 70 -15.91 -14.27 -15.46
N ASN A 71 -14.96 -14.04 -16.37
CA ASN A 71 -14.50 -15.04 -17.32
C ASN A 71 -13.20 -15.63 -16.80
N VAL A 72 -13.14 -16.96 -16.69
CA VAL A 72 -11.96 -17.67 -16.20
C VAL A 72 -11.47 -18.67 -17.24
N ARG A 73 -10.15 -18.75 -17.36
CA ARG A 73 -9.44 -19.75 -18.14
C ARG A 73 -8.64 -20.62 -17.18
N TYR A 74 -8.83 -21.92 -17.20
CA TYR A 74 -8.10 -22.82 -16.31
C TYR A 74 -7.71 -24.12 -17.01
N THR A 75 -6.67 -24.78 -16.52
CA THR A 75 -6.23 -26.08 -17.06
C THR A 75 -6.97 -27.23 -16.38
N ARG A 76 -7.47 -28.17 -17.19
CA ARG A 76 -8.05 -29.44 -16.73
C ARG A 76 -7.27 -30.58 -17.37
N GLY A 77 -6.28 -31.11 -16.64
CA GLY A 77 -5.33 -32.09 -17.18
C GLY A 77 -4.45 -31.45 -18.26
N ARG A 78 -4.59 -31.90 -19.52
CA ARG A 78 -3.85 -31.35 -20.67
C ARG A 78 -4.64 -30.31 -21.48
N GLN A 79 -5.90 -30.06 -21.16
CA GLN A 79 -6.76 -29.15 -21.91
C GLN A 79 -6.93 -27.82 -21.18
N ILE A 80 -7.00 -26.73 -21.96
CA ILE A 80 -7.36 -25.41 -21.45
C ILE A 80 -8.86 -25.23 -21.62
N VAL A 81 -9.56 -25.01 -20.51
CA VAL A 81 -11.01 -24.78 -20.47
C VAL A 81 -11.27 -23.31 -20.20
N VAL A 82 -12.16 -22.71 -21.00
CA VAL A 82 -12.64 -21.34 -20.79
C VAL A 82 -14.08 -21.41 -20.30
N LYS A 83 -14.35 -20.87 -19.11
CA LYS A 83 -15.69 -20.74 -18.55
C LYS A 83 -16.06 -19.27 -18.46
N ARG A 84 -17.17 -18.92 -19.12
CA ARG A 84 -17.69 -17.55 -19.15
C ARG A 84 -18.83 -17.38 -18.16
N ASN A 85 -19.07 -16.13 -17.74
CA ASN A 85 -20.19 -15.75 -16.87
C ASN A 85 -20.23 -16.52 -15.54
N VAL A 86 -19.08 -16.75 -14.92
CA VAL A 86 -19.01 -17.38 -13.61
C VAL A 86 -19.36 -16.33 -12.56
N MET A 87 -20.43 -16.54 -11.79
CA MET A 87 -20.73 -15.71 -10.63
C MET A 87 -19.77 -16.06 -9.50
N ILE A 88 -19.01 -15.07 -9.02
CA ILE A 88 -18.05 -15.26 -7.90
C ILE A 88 -18.52 -14.66 -6.59
N GLY A 89 -19.56 -13.83 -6.62
CA GLY A 89 -20.09 -13.16 -5.45
C GLY A 89 -21.12 -12.10 -5.81
N ARG A 90 -21.48 -11.29 -4.82
CA ARG A 90 -22.41 -10.18 -4.99
C ARG A 90 -21.79 -8.89 -4.46
N MET A 91 -21.99 -7.79 -5.17
CA MET A 91 -21.56 -6.45 -4.82
C MET A 91 -22.77 -5.63 -4.38
N PRO A 92 -22.79 -5.07 -3.16
CA PRO A 92 -23.78 -4.06 -2.79
C PRO A 92 -23.73 -2.88 -3.75
N ILE A 93 -24.88 -2.48 -4.28
CA ILE A 93 -24.97 -1.37 -5.23
C ILE A 93 -25.40 -0.11 -4.48
N MET A 94 -24.65 0.97 -4.68
CA MET A 94 -24.99 2.27 -4.11
C MET A 94 -26.24 2.81 -4.83
N LEU A 95 -27.20 3.33 -4.08
CA LEU A 95 -28.41 3.93 -4.67
C LEU A 95 -28.03 5.13 -5.54
N ARG A 96 -28.68 5.22 -6.71
CA ARG A 96 -28.40 6.22 -7.75
C ARG A 96 -27.01 6.15 -8.41
N SER A 97 -26.26 5.08 -8.19
CA SER A 97 -25.07 4.75 -9.01
C SER A 97 -25.47 4.22 -10.40
N GLN A 98 -24.53 4.12 -11.34
CA GLN A 98 -24.83 3.69 -12.72
C GLN A 98 -25.53 2.33 -12.82
N ASN A 99 -25.22 1.39 -11.93
CA ASN A 99 -25.83 0.05 -11.93
C ASN A 99 -27.17 0.00 -11.14
N CYS A 100 -27.56 1.09 -10.47
CA CYS A 100 -28.81 1.17 -9.74
C CYS A 100 -30.00 1.32 -10.70
N VAL A 101 -31.11 0.67 -10.37
CA VAL A 101 -32.36 0.75 -11.16
C VAL A 101 -32.98 2.15 -11.17
N LEU A 102 -32.62 3.01 -10.20
CA LEU A 102 -33.18 4.35 -10.04
C LEU A 102 -32.55 5.40 -10.95
N THR A 103 -31.37 5.11 -11.50
CA THR A 103 -30.58 6.08 -12.26
C THR A 103 -31.22 6.34 -13.61
N GLY A 104 -31.44 7.63 -13.94
CA GLY A 104 -32.02 8.07 -15.21
C GLY A 104 -33.54 7.91 -15.33
N LYS A 105 -34.24 7.60 -14.23
CA LYS A 105 -35.70 7.50 -14.19
C LYS A 105 -36.38 8.86 -14.02
N THR A 106 -37.57 9.01 -14.60
CA THR A 106 -38.43 10.18 -14.38
C THR A 106 -39.11 10.11 -13.01
N GLU A 107 -39.69 11.23 -12.55
CA GLU A 107 -40.41 11.28 -11.26
C GLU A 107 -41.56 10.27 -11.21
N ASP A 108 -42.33 10.12 -12.30
CA ASP A 108 -43.42 9.15 -12.40
C ASP A 108 -42.92 7.70 -12.30
N GLU A 109 -41.79 7.39 -12.94
CA GLU A 109 -41.18 6.07 -12.86
C GLU A 109 -40.62 5.77 -11.45
N LEU A 110 -40.08 6.77 -10.76
CA LEU A 110 -39.63 6.64 -9.38
C LEU A 110 -40.82 6.43 -8.43
N ALA A 111 -41.93 7.14 -8.65
CA ALA A 111 -43.16 6.95 -7.90
C ALA A 111 -43.70 5.52 -8.08
N ALA A 112 -43.65 4.97 -9.29
CA ALA A 112 -44.02 3.57 -9.55
C ALA A 112 -43.11 2.57 -8.81
N LEU A 113 -41.84 2.91 -8.59
CA LEU A 113 -40.90 2.12 -7.79
C LEU A 113 -40.98 2.39 -6.27
N LYS A 114 -41.89 3.29 -5.84
CA LYS A 114 -42.05 3.75 -4.45
C LYS A 114 -40.80 4.41 -3.89
N GLU A 115 -40.09 5.17 -4.72
CA GLU A 115 -38.91 5.94 -4.34
C GLU A 115 -39.16 7.44 -4.47
N CYS A 116 -38.49 8.23 -3.62
CA CYS A 116 -38.61 9.68 -3.64
C CYS A 116 -37.66 10.30 -4.69
N PRO A 117 -38.11 11.21 -5.56
CA PRO A 117 -37.25 11.97 -6.47
C PRO A 117 -36.21 12.84 -5.76
N TYR A 118 -36.49 13.29 -4.54
CA TYR A 118 -35.61 14.14 -3.73
C TYR A 118 -34.67 13.37 -2.80
N ASP A 119 -34.74 12.04 -2.77
CA ASP A 119 -33.75 11.23 -2.04
C ASP A 119 -32.35 11.46 -2.67
N PRO A 120 -31.33 11.90 -1.92
CA PRO A 120 -30.00 12.13 -2.48
C PRO A 120 -29.36 10.86 -3.08
N GLY A 121 -29.70 9.66 -2.59
CA GLY A 121 -28.95 8.44 -2.88
C GLY A 121 -27.54 8.47 -2.29
N GLY A 122 -26.60 7.70 -2.84
CA GLY A 122 -25.21 7.67 -2.36
C GLY A 122 -24.95 6.77 -1.14
N TYR A 123 -25.94 5.97 -0.74
CA TYR A 123 -25.85 5.02 0.36
C TYR A 123 -26.23 3.61 -0.10
N PHE A 124 -26.05 2.63 0.79
CA PHE A 124 -26.31 1.22 0.53
C PHE A 124 -27.47 0.71 1.38
N VAL A 125 -28.27 -0.22 0.86
CA VAL A 125 -29.26 -0.97 1.65
C VAL A 125 -28.70 -2.34 1.95
N ILE A 126 -28.39 -2.62 3.22
CA ILE A 126 -27.78 -3.86 3.69
C ILE A 126 -28.69 -4.46 4.76
N LYS A 127 -29.26 -5.63 4.46
CA LYS A 127 -30.22 -6.33 5.35
C LYS A 127 -31.35 -5.40 5.82
N GLY A 128 -32.01 -4.71 4.88
CA GLY A 128 -33.08 -3.76 5.17
C GLY A 128 -32.63 -2.39 5.69
N VAL A 129 -31.39 -2.26 6.17
CA VAL A 129 -30.89 -1.02 6.81
C VAL A 129 -30.08 -0.18 5.83
N GLU A 130 -30.35 1.12 5.81
CA GLU A 130 -29.58 2.10 5.05
C GLU A 130 -28.24 2.42 5.73
N LYS A 131 -27.15 2.34 4.97
CA LYS A 131 -25.79 2.55 5.46
C LYS A 131 -25.04 3.49 4.54
N VAL A 132 -24.51 4.56 5.12
CA VAL A 132 -23.65 5.53 4.46
C VAL A 132 -22.19 5.22 4.82
N ILE A 133 -21.31 5.26 3.84
CA ILE A 133 -19.87 5.24 4.08
C ILE A 133 -19.41 6.68 4.26
N LEU A 134 -18.95 7.02 5.46
CA LEU A 134 -18.44 8.35 5.76
C LEU A 134 -17.07 8.55 5.12
N ILE A 135 -16.87 9.73 4.52
CA ILE A 135 -15.59 10.15 3.96
C ILE A 135 -14.55 10.15 5.07
N GLN A 136 -13.41 9.50 4.81
CA GLN A 136 -12.31 9.42 5.77
C GLN A 136 -11.20 10.39 5.37
N GLU A 137 -10.83 11.27 6.29
CA GLU A 137 -9.65 12.11 6.14
C GLU A 137 -8.40 11.32 6.56
N GLN A 138 -7.42 11.21 5.67
CA GLN A 138 -6.12 10.62 5.94
C GLN A 138 -4.99 11.58 5.57
N LEU A 139 -3.83 11.39 6.18
CA LEU A 139 -2.61 12.07 5.74
C LEU A 139 -2.21 11.59 4.34
N SER A 140 -1.66 12.50 3.55
CA SER A 140 -1.15 12.22 2.23
C SER A 140 -0.01 11.21 2.33
N LYS A 141 -0.20 10.07 1.68
CA LYS A 141 0.83 9.05 1.49
C LYS A 141 1.93 9.58 0.57
N ASN A 142 3.08 8.93 0.58
CA ASN A 142 4.25 9.20 -0.28
C ASN A 142 4.80 10.64 -0.16
N ARG A 143 4.65 11.25 1.02
CA ARG A 143 5.14 12.59 1.34
C ARG A 143 5.98 12.57 2.62
N VAL A 144 6.96 13.46 2.70
CA VAL A 144 7.82 13.64 3.86
C VAL A 144 7.20 14.70 4.76
N ILE A 145 6.88 14.33 6.00
CA ILE A 145 6.34 15.23 7.01
C ILE A 145 7.39 15.38 8.11
N LEU A 146 7.84 16.61 8.36
CA LEU A 146 8.77 16.93 9.45
C LEU A 146 8.01 17.21 10.74
N GLU A 147 8.39 16.51 11.80
CA GLU A 147 7.74 16.52 13.11
C GLU A 147 8.81 16.65 14.19
N GLU A 148 8.46 17.26 15.32
CA GLU A 148 9.33 17.32 16.49
C GLU A 148 8.68 16.56 17.64
N ASP A 149 9.35 15.49 18.06
CA ASP A 149 8.97 14.70 19.23
C ASP A 149 9.87 15.07 20.42
N LYS A 150 9.56 14.52 21.61
CA LYS A 150 10.39 14.68 22.82
C LYS A 150 11.87 14.30 22.63
N THR A 151 12.16 13.46 21.65
CA THR A 151 13.51 12.97 21.33
C THR A 151 14.26 13.85 20.34
N GLY A 152 13.59 14.80 19.69
CA GLY A 152 14.13 15.68 18.66
C GLY A 152 13.35 15.64 17.35
N VAL A 153 13.93 16.27 16.33
CA VAL A 153 13.35 16.39 14.98
C VAL A 153 13.37 15.04 14.26
N SER A 154 12.24 14.70 13.64
CA SER A 154 12.04 13.50 12.84
C SER A 154 11.30 13.80 11.55
N ALA A 155 11.61 13.04 10.50
CA ALA A 155 10.83 12.96 9.28
C ALA A 155 10.04 11.66 9.29
N SER A 156 8.72 11.74 9.18
CA SER A 156 7.83 10.61 9.01
C SER A 156 7.47 10.45 7.52
N ILE A 157 7.60 9.23 6.99
CA ILE A 157 7.28 8.92 5.59
C ILE A 157 6.39 7.67 5.57
N GLN A 158 5.12 7.87 5.24
CA GLN A 158 4.18 6.78 5.00
C GLN A 158 4.15 6.46 3.51
N SER A 159 4.80 5.37 3.13
CA SER A 159 4.92 4.91 1.76
C SER A 159 3.77 3.95 1.44
N SER A 160 3.08 4.17 0.33
CA SER A 160 1.95 3.33 -0.11
C SER A 160 2.11 3.07 -1.60
N THR A 161 2.33 1.80 -1.93
CA THR A 161 2.23 1.27 -3.29
C THR A 161 1.01 0.35 -3.38
N GLU A 162 0.70 -0.16 -4.57
CA GLU A 162 -0.37 -1.15 -4.78
C GLU A 162 -0.14 -2.43 -3.97
N GLU A 163 1.12 -2.84 -3.84
CA GLU A 163 1.49 -4.09 -3.19
C GLU A 163 1.60 -3.97 -1.66
N ARG A 164 2.11 -2.83 -1.16
CA ARG A 164 2.47 -2.70 0.25
C ARG A 164 2.42 -1.26 0.77
N LYS A 165 1.91 -1.13 2.00
CA LYS A 165 2.02 0.08 2.81
C LYS A 165 3.14 -0.09 3.83
N THR A 166 4.09 0.85 3.88
CA THR A 166 5.18 0.86 4.86
C THR A 166 5.34 2.24 5.49
N LYS A 167 5.95 2.29 6.68
CA LYS A 167 6.27 3.55 7.37
C LYS A 167 7.73 3.54 7.78
N ALA A 168 8.42 4.63 7.47
CA ALA A 168 9.81 4.86 7.83
C ALA A 168 9.95 6.20 8.56
N TYR A 169 10.93 6.28 9.43
CA TYR A 169 11.31 7.50 10.15
C TYR A 169 12.79 7.76 9.98
N ILE A 170 13.17 9.01 9.72
CA ILE A 170 14.55 9.49 9.77
C ILE A 170 14.60 10.55 10.85
N PHE A 171 15.38 10.34 11.91
CA PHE A 171 15.33 11.21 13.09
C PHE A 171 16.71 11.49 13.67
N VAL A 172 16.83 12.64 14.33
CA VAL A 172 18.05 13.05 15.04
C VAL A 172 17.96 12.60 16.49
N LYS A 173 18.99 11.90 16.98
CA LYS A 173 19.13 11.47 18.38
C LYS A 173 20.57 11.68 18.84
N HIS A 174 20.76 12.47 19.90
CA HIS A 174 22.09 12.82 20.44
C HIS A 174 23.08 13.34 19.37
N GLY A 175 22.60 14.17 18.44
CA GLY A 175 23.41 14.73 17.35
C GLY A 175 23.76 13.74 16.23
N ARG A 176 23.14 12.55 16.20
CA ARG A 176 23.32 11.55 15.14
C ARG A 176 22.01 11.22 14.46
N VAL A 177 22.06 10.82 13.20
CA VAL A 177 20.85 10.57 12.42
C VAL A 177 20.67 9.07 12.14
N TYR A 178 19.46 8.58 12.44
CA TYR A 178 19.11 7.18 12.30
C TYR A 178 17.89 7.00 11.40
N LEU A 179 17.86 5.88 10.69
CA LEU A 179 16.71 5.35 9.97
C LEU A 179 16.03 4.27 10.81
N LYS A 180 14.72 4.40 11.00
CA LYS A 180 13.86 3.40 11.62
C LYS A 180 12.78 2.97 10.64
N ALA A 181 12.64 1.67 10.43
CA ALA A 181 11.55 1.09 9.66
C ALA A 181 11.01 -0.14 10.38
N ASN A 182 9.72 -0.45 10.24
CA ASN A 182 9.08 -1.52 11.01
C ASN A 182 9.74 -2.90 10.83
N SER A 183 10.28 -3.17 9.64
CA SER A 183 10.97 -4.41 9.30
C SER A 183 12.39 -4.50 9.86
N LEU A 184 12.97 -3.38 10.32
CA LEU A 184 14.26 -3.35 10.99
C LEU A 184 14.07 -3.58 12.49
N GLY A 185 14.95 -4.38 13.08
CA GLY A 185 15.00 -4.73 14.51
C GLY A 185 15.31 -3.54 15.38
N GLU A 186 16.25 -2.74 14.90
CA GLU A 186 16.86 -1.61 15.59
C GLU A 186 16.98 -0.42 14.65
N ASP A 187 17.24 0.75 15.23
CA ASP A 187 17.53 1.98 14.49
C ASP A 187 18.92 1.87 13.84
N ILE A 188 19.01 2.20 12.54
CA ILE A 188 20.25 2.04 11.76
C ILE A 188 20.85 3.41 11.45
N PRO A 189 22.15 3.65 11.69
CA PRO A 189 22.82 4.89 11.30
C PRO A 189 22.60 5.22 9.82
N ILE A 190 22.19 6.45 9.51
CA ILE A 190 21.81 6.83 8.14
C ILE A 190 22.98 6.71 7.15
N CYS A 191 24.21 7.02 7.59
CA CYS A 191 25.39 6.89 6.76
C CYS A 191 25.69 5.43 6.38
N ILE A 192 25.37 4.46 7.25
CA ILE A 192 25.48 3.04 6.91
C ILE A 192 24.42 2.65 5.88
N CYS A 193 23.19 3.18 5.99
CA CYS A 193 22.16 2.98 4.96
C CYS A 193 22.58 3.54 3.59
N LEU A 194 23.18 4.72 3.56
CA LEU A 194 23.69 5.32 2.31
C LEU A 194 24.84 4.50 1.70
N LYS A 195 25.79 4.00 2.51
CA LYS A 195 26.81 3.04 2.04
C LYS A 195 26.19 1.77 1.47
N ALA A 196 25.17 1.21 2.13
CA ALA A 196 24.46 0.03 1.65
C ALA A 196 23.73 0.27 0.31
N MET A 197 23.28 1.50 0.06
CA MET A 197 22.71 1.96 -1.21
C MET A 197 23.76 2.29 -2.29
N GLY A 198 25.06 2.08 -2.01
CA GLY A 198 26.14 2.28 -2.99
C GLY A 198 26.81 3.65 -2.95
N VAL A 199 26.41 4.54 -2.03
CA VAL A 199 27.12 5.81 -1.79
C VAL A 199 28.26 5.52 -0.81
N GLU A 200 29.39 5.02 -1.30
CA GLU A 200 30.52 4.64 -0.44
C GLU A 200 31.36 5.84 0.00
N SER A 201 31.49 6.85 -0.85
CA SER A 201 32.29 8.06 -0.58
C SER A 201 31.59 8.98 0.40
N ASP A 202 32.26 9.30 1.51
CA ASP A 202 31.72 10.23 2.50
C ASP A 202 31.56 11.65 1.92
N LEU A 203 32.43 12.03 0.98
CA LEU A 203 32.31 13.28 0.23
C LEU A 203 31.00 13.33 -0.57
N GLU A 204 30.64 12.22 -1.21
CA GLU A 204 29.40 12.13 -1.97
C GLU A 204 28.17 12.20 -1.04
N MET A 205 28.22 11.56 0.13
CA MET A 205 27.14 11.69 1.11
C MET A 205 26.92 13.13 1.55
N VAL A 206 28.00 13.86 1.84
CA VAL A 206 27.94 15.29 2.19
C VAL A 206 27.35 16.09 1.03
N GLN A 207 27.79 15.84 -0.21
CA GLN A 207 27.26 16.54 -1.38
C GLN A 207 25.77 16.27 -1.64
N LEU A 208 25.28 15.06 -1.35
CA LEU A 208 23.86 14.72 -1.46
C LEU A 208 22.98 15.49 -0.47
N VAL A 209 23.52 15.82 0.71
CA VAL A 209 22.78 16.52 1.76
C VAL A 209 22.96 18.04 1.66
N GLY A 210 24.18 18.50 1.47
CA GLY A 210 24.52 19.91 1.44
C GLY A 210 25.98 20.16 1.77
N SER A 211 26.60 21.07 1.02
CA SER A 211 28.00 21.47 1.22
C SER A 211 28.15 22.63 2.21
N GLU A 212 27.06 23.11 2.81
CA GLU A 212 27.10 24.18 3.79
C GLU A 212 27.81 23.74 5.09
N PRO A 213 28.72 24.57 5.65
CA PRO A 213 29.50 24.20 6.84
C PRO A 213 28.64 23.77 8.04
N GLU A 214 27.47 24.39 8.22
CA GLU A 214 26.57 24.08 9.33
C GLU A 214 25.92 22.70 9.20
N LEU A 215 25.54 22.29 7.98
CA LEU A 215 25.01 20.95 7.73
C LEU A 215 26.11 19.90 7.88
N LEU A 216 27.32 20.21 7.41
CA LEU A 216 28.49 19.35 7.60
C LEU A 216 28.78 19.13 9.10
N ASN A 217 28.78 20.21 9.89
CA ASN A 217 28.98 20.13 11.34
C ASN A 217 27.90 19.29 12.03
N ALA A 218 26.63 19.44 11.63
CA ALA A 218 25.52 18.64 12.16
C ALA A 218 25.62 17.16 11.76
N MET A 219 26.20 16.85 10.60
CA MET A 219 26.43 15.48 10.12
C MET A 219 27.70 14.83 10.65
N ALA A 220 28.66 15.61 11.18
CA ALA A 220 30.00 15.13 11.52
C ALA A 220 29.98 13.86 12.40
N LEU A 221 29.13 13.85 13.43
CA LEU A 221 28.98 12.70 14.34
C LEU A 221 28.39 11.46 13.66
N SER A 222 27.56 11.65 12.62
CA SER A 222 26.95 10.55 11.86
C SER A 222 27.93 9.99 10.81
N LEU A 223 28.81 10.83 10.26
CA LEU A 223 29.86 10.42 9.32
C LEU A 223 30.95 9.57 9.99
N GLU A 224 31.20 9.77 11.28
CA GLU A 224 32.17 8.97 12.04
C GLU A 224 31.64 7.55 12.37
N GLU A 225 30.31 7.36 12.47
CA GLU A 225 29.71 6.08 12.90
C GLU A 225 30.11 4.88 12.04
N PRO A 226 30.06 4.92 10.68
CA PRO A 226 30.50 3.81 9.86
C PRO A 226 31.94 3.36 10.17
N ALA A 227 32.87 4.31 10.34
CA ALA A 227 34.26 4.02 10.66
C ALA A 227 34.39 3.37 12.05
N ARG A 228 33.61 3.81 13.05
CA ARG A 228 33.57 3.20 14.38
C ARG A 228 33.07 1.76 14.39
N PHE A 229 32.17 1.42 13.47
CA PHE A 229 31.70 0.04 13.27
C PHE A 229 32.59 -0.78 12.32
N GLY A 230 33.67 -0.20 11.78
CA GLY A 230 34.56 -0.87 10.82
C GLY A 230 33.92 -1.11 9.44
N ILE A 231 32.96 -0.26 9.05
CA ILE A 231 32.19 -0.37 7.81
C ILE A 231 32.69 0.65 6.80
N HIS A 232 33.36 0.17 5.76
CA HIS A 232 33.92 0.99 4.69
C HIS A 232 33.31 0.69 3.31
N THR A 233 32.86 -0.54 3.09
CA THR A 233 32.31 -1.00 1.81
C THR A 233 30.80 -1.23 1.86
N GLN A 234 30.15 -1.20 0.71
CA GLN A 234 28.73 -1.52 0.55
C GLN A 234 28.40 -2.92 1.10
N LEU A 235 29.25 -3.90 0.83
CA LEU A 235 29.03 -5.28 1.28
C LEU A 235 29.03 -5.40 2.82
N GLN A 236 29.93 -4.69 3.50
CA GLN A 236 29.97 -4.63 4.96
C GLN A 236 28.71 -3.95 5.51
N ALA A 237 28.27 -2.86 4.90
CA ALA A 237 27.06 -2.15 5.29
C ALA A 237 25.81 -3.03 5.13
N LEU A 238 25.68 -3.75 4.01
CA LEU A 238 24.58 -4.70 3.77
C LEU A 238 24.58 -5.85 4.79
N LYS A 239 25.75 -6.40 5.14
CA LYS A 239 25.86 -7.44 6.19
C LYS A 239 25.42 -6.91 7.56
N PHE A 240 25.83 -5.69 7.91
CA PHE A 240 25.44 -5.05 9.16
C PHE A 240 23.92 -4.88 9.27
N ILE A 241 23.29 -4.36 8.21
CA ILE A 241 21.83 -4.20 8.14
C ILE A 241 21.14 -5.58 8.19
N GLY A 242 21.64 -6.55 7.43
CA GLY A 242 21.09 -7.91 7.36
C GLY A 242 21.02 -8.62 8.71
N ASN A 243 22.00 -8.39 9.58
CA ASN A 243 22.01 -8.94 10.93
C ASN A 243 21.02 -8.25 11.88
N LYS A 244 20.53 -7.05 11.52
CA LYS A 244 19.58 -6.26 12.29
C LYS A 244 18.13 -6.37 11.78
N ILE A 245 17.83 -7.23 10.83
CA ILE A 245 16.46 -7.45 10.32
C ILE A 245 15.65 -8.31 11.31
N LYS A 246 14.41 -7.92 11.61
CA LYS A 246 13.51 -8.71 12.47
C LYS A 246 13.16 -10.04 11.79
N GLY A 247 13.25 -11.13 12.55
CA GLY A 247 12.78 -12.46 12.11
C GLY A 247 13.87 -13.46 11.78
N ARG A 248 15.15 -13.05 11.68
CA ARG A 248 16.27 -14.01 11.62
C ARG A 248 16.43 -14.82 12.90
N SER A 249 16.30 -14.18 14.06
CA SER A 249 16.36 -14.91 15.36
C SER A 249 15.14 -15.80 15.59
N ALA A 250 14.00 -15.55 14.95
CA ALA A 250 12.82 -16.42 15.02
C ALA A 250 12.92 -17.65 14.10
N ALA A 251 13.60 -17.52 12.96
CA ALA A 251 13.86 -18.63 12.04
C ALA A 251 14.93 -19.62 12.55
N MET A 252 15.81 -19.18 13.47
CA MET A 252 16.81 -20.06 14.11
C MET A 252 16.27 -20.82 15.34
N GLY A 253 15.04 -20.51 15.81
CA GLY A 253 14.46 -21.08 17.04
C GLY A 253 13.14 -21.83 16.88
N ALA A 254 12.48 -21.77 15.71
CA ALA A 254 11.25 -22.52 15.43
C ALA A 254 11.57 -23.78 14.63
N GLY A 255 11.90 -24.86 15.34
CA GLY A 255 11.86 -26.20 14.79
C GLY A 255 10.46 -26.56 14.29
N GLN A 256 10.42 -27.38 13.24
CA GLN A 256 9.32 -28.25 12.82
C GLN A 256 7.92 -27.69 13.07
N PHE A 257 7.29 -27.05 12.08
CA PHE A 257 5.88 -27.28 11.69
C PHE A 257 5.47 -26.23 10.65
N GLY A 258 5.35 -26.66 9.39
CA GLY A 258 4.48 -26.06 8.37
C GLY A 258 4.89 -24.70 7.78
N GLY A 259 5.18 -24.70 6.47
CA GLY A 259 4.96 -23.52 5.63
C GLY A 259 6.21 -22.96 4.94
N SER A 260 6.33 -23.28 3.65
CA SER A 260 7.17 -22.60 2.65
C SER A 260 8.68 -22.70 2.87
N SER A 261 9.36 -23.35 1.91
CA SER A 261 10.82 -23.24 1.75
C SER A 261 11.19 -21.80 1.39
N ARG A 262 11.29 -20.91 2.39
CA ARG A 262 11.98 -19.64 2.21
C ARG A 262 13.42 -19.99 1.92
N LYS A 263 13.89 -19.69 0.70
CA LYS A 263 15.32 -19.65 0.41
C LYS A 263 16.00 -18.88 1.54
N VAL A 264 16.92 -19.53 2.24
CA VAL A 264 17.73 -18.85 3.25
C VAL A 264 18.64 -17.89 2.48
N LEU A 265 18.20 -16.64 2.34
CA LEU A 265 19.00 -15.61 1.70
C LEU A 265 20.18 -15.25 2.60
N SER A 266 21.30 -14.91 1.97
CA SER A 266 22.45 -14.38 2.68
C SER A 266 22.07 -13.05 3.37
N PRO A 267 22.74 -12.67 4.49
CA PRO A 267 22.39 -11.45 5.24
C PRO A 267 22.36 -10.20 4.35
N GLN A 268 23.33 -10.12 3.46
CA GLN A 268 23.53 -9.05 2.49
C GLN A 268 22.42 -9.03 1.42
N ASP A 269 21.98 -10.18 0.90
CA ASP A 269 20.89 -10.23 -0.08
C ASP A 269 19.55 -9.87 0.57
N GLU A 270 19.31 -10.33 1.79
CA GLU A 270 18.10 -9.98 2.56
C GLU A 270 18.07 -8.47 2.87
N ALA A 271 19.20 -7.88 3.25
CA ALA A 271 19.30 -6.43 3.43
C ALA A 271 19.03 -5.67 2.13
N ARG A 272 19.57 -6.14 1.01
CA ARG A 272 19.35 -5.52 -0.30
C ARG A 272 17.87 -5.56 -0.70
N GLU A 273 17.19 -6.70 -0.48
CA GLU A 273 15.75 -6.86 -0.69
C GLU A 273 14.92 -5.93 0.20
N VAL A 274 15.24 -5.82 1.49
CA VAL A 274 14.54 -4.92 2.41
C VAL A 274 14.72 -3.45 2.02
N LEU A 275 15.93 -3.04 1.63
CA LEU A 275 16.18 -1.69 1.15
C LEU A 275 15.47 -1.39 -0.17
N ALA A 276 15.33 -2.38 -1.06
CA ALA A 276 14.66 -2.22 -2.35
C ALA A 276 13.13 -2.15 -2.19
N ASN A 277 12.55 -3.14 -1.51
CA ASN A 277 11.11 -3.44 -1.58
C ASN A 277 10.31 -3.01 -0.34
N VAL A 278 10.99 -2.64 0.75
CA VAL A 278 10.32 -2.33 2.03
C VAL A 278 10.57 -0.90 2.48
N VAL A 279 11.84 -0.51 2.56
CA VAL A 279 12.22 0.86 2.96
C VAL A 279 11.93 1.81 1.81
N LEU A 280 11.04 2.78 2.04
CA LEU A 280 10.66 3.80 1.05
C LEU A 280 10.28 3.15 -0.29
N ASN A 281 9.37 2.17 -0.23
CA ASN A 281 9.00 1.32 -1.36
C ASN A 281 8.30 2.06 -2.50
N HIS A 282 7.82 3.28 -2.26
CA HIS A 282 7.28 4.15 -3.31
C HIS A 282 8.35 4.74 -4.22
N VAL A 283 9.63 4.72 -3.82
CA VAL A 283 10.75 5.09 -4.68
C VAL A 283 11.23 3.83 -5.42
N PRO A 284 11.04 3.75 -6.74
CA PRO A 284 11.37 2.54 -7.50
C PRO A 284 12.88 2.30 -7.49
N VAL A 285 13.24 1.02 -7.48
CA VAL A 285 14.62 0.52 -7.56
C VAL A 285 14.64 -0.54 -8.65
N GLU A 286 15.20 -0.21 -9.80
CA GLU A 286 15.33 -1.14 -10.92
C GLU A 286 16.71 -1.79 -10.89
N ASN A 287 16.79 -3.11 -11.01
CA ASN A 287 18.06 -3.85 -11.03
C ASN A 287 18.99 -3.56 -9.84
N PHE A 288 18.42 -3.28 -8.66
CA PHE A 288 19.15 -2.86 -7.46
C PHE A 288 19.98 -1.58 -7.64
N ASP A 289 19.61 -0.70 -8.58
CA ASP A 289 20.12 0.67 -8.62
C ASP A 289 19.39 1.54 -7.59
N PHE A 290 20.09 1.86 -6.51
CA PHE A 290 19.57 2.66 -5.42
C PHE A 290 19.77 4.17 -5.61
N ARG A 291 20.26 4.65 -6.75
CA ARG A 291 20.63 6.06 -6.94
C ARG A 291 19.48 7.02 -6.63
N ALA A 292 18.30 6.78 -7.20
CA ALA A 292 17.12 7.62 -6.95
C ALA A 292 16.71 7.61 -5.47
N LYS A 293 16.77 6.44 -4.83
CA LYS A 293 16.45 6.28 -3.41
C LYS A 293 17.48 6.97 -2.51
N ALA A 294 18.76 6.90 -2.84
CA ALA A 294 19.82 7.60 -2.12
C ALA A 294 19.66 9.12 -2.20
N ILE A 295 19.32 9.67 -3.37
CA ILE A 295 19.02 11.09 -3.55
C ILE A 295 17.79 11.50 -2.72
N TYR A 296 16.73 10.68 -2.72
CA TYR A 296 15.54 10.95 -1.93
C TYR A 296 15.82 10.95 -0.43
N VAL A 297 16.64 10.00 0.06
CA VAL A 297 17.12 9.97 1.45
C VAL A 297 17.99 11.18 1.77
N GLY A 298 18.90 11.57 0.87
CA GLY A 298 19.73 12.78 1.02
C GLY A 298 18.89 14.05 1.14
N HIS A 299 17.83 14.17 0.32
CA HIS A 299 16.87 15.27 0.40
C HIS A 299 16.12 15.30 1.74
N ILE A 300 15.65 14.15 2.25
CA ILE A 300 15.03 14.06 3.58
C ILE A 300 16.01 14.48 4.66
N LEU A 301 17.23 13.95 4.62
CA LEU A 301 18.28 14.23 5.59
C LEU A 301 18.60 15.73 5.65
N ARG A 302 18.72 16.38 4.49
CA ARG A 302 18.89 17.83 4.39
C ARG A 302 17.76 18.58 5.11
N ARG A 303 16.51 18.24 4.82
CA ARG A 303 15.34 18.88 5.44
C ARG A 303 15.32 18.69 6.97
N VAL A 304 15.58 17.47 7.45
CA VAL A 304 15.65 17.16 8.89
C VAL A 304 16.72 17.99 9.58
N LEU A 305 17.91 18.10 9.00
CA LEU A 305 19.02 18.86 9.57
C LEU A 305 18.76 20.36 9.55
N LEU A 306 18.16 20.89 8.48
CA LEU A 306 17.79 22.32 8.41
C LEU A 306 16.76 22.70 9.48
N VAL A 307 15.80 21.82 9.77
CA VAL A 307 14.86 22.01 10.89
C VAL A 307 15.57 21.86 12.23
N HIS A 308 16.44 20.87 12.39
CA HIS A 308 17.23 20.68 13.62
C HIS A 308 18.11 21.90 13.96
N LEU A 309 18.64 22.57 12.94
CA LEU A 309 19.39 23.82 13.07
C LEU A 309 18.50 25.08 13.20
N GLY A 310 17.18 24.93 13.16
CA GLY A 310 16.23 26.04 13.27
C GLY A 310 16.15 26.96 12.04
N LYS A 311 16.64 26.51 10.87
CA LYS A 311 16.63 27.30 9.63
C LYS A 311 15.31 27.25 8.86
N ILE A 312 14.57 26.17 9.02
CA ILE A 312 13.28 25.94 8.38
C ILE A 312 12.27 25.54 9.48
N PRO A 313 11.03 26.03 9.42
CA PRO A 313 9.99 25.60 10.37
C PRO A 313 9.59 24.13 10.16
N LEU A 314 8.90 23.57 11.14
CA LEU A 314 8.25 22.26 11.04
C LEU A 314 7.12 22.30 9.99
N ASP A 315 6.78 21.12 9.45
CA ASP A 315 5.64 21.01 8.54
C ASP A 315 4.33 21.04 9.33
N ASP A 316 3.35 21.81 8.84
CA ASP A 316 1.99 21.80 9.40
C ASP A 316 1.22 20.55 8.93
N LYS A 317 0.95 19.63 9.86
CA LYS A 317 0.18 18.40 9.59
C LYS A 317 -1.28 18.67 9.26
N ASP A 318 -1.83 19.78 9.76
CA ASP A 318 -3.24 20.12 9.62
C ASP A 318 -3.53 20.89 8.32
N TYR A 319 -2.49 21.33 7.61
CA TYR A 319 -2.63 21.88 6.27
C TYR A 319 -3.32 20.88 5.33
N TYR A 320 -4.49 21.25 4.80
CA TYR A 320 -5.32 20.38 3.95
C TYR A 320 -4.59 19.84 2.70
N GLY A 321 -3.56 20.51 2.20
CA GLY A 321 -2.73 19.98 1.11
C GLY A 321 -1.95 18.71 1.48
N ASN A 322 -1.69 18.51 2.78
CA ASN A 322 -1.10 17.30 3.36
C ASN A 322 -2.14 16.24 3.68
N LYS A 323 -3.43 16.48 3.41
CA LYS A 323 -4.53 15.54 3.67
C LYS A 323 -5.12 15.01 2.37
N ARG A 324 -5.73 13.84 2.44
CA ARG A 324 -6.44 13.16 1.35
C ARG A 324 -7.76 12.64 1.88
N LEU A 325 -8.81 12.78 1.09
CA LEU A 325 -10.13 12.29 1.40
C LEU A 325 -10.30 10.93 0.72
N GLU A 326 -10.39 9.87 1.51
CA GLU A 326 -10.80 8.56 1.02
C GLU A 326 -12.33 8.53 0.96
N LEU A 327 -12.85 8.30 -0.24
CA LEU A 327 -14.27 8.24 -0.55
C LEU A 327 -14.74 6.78 -0.54
N ALA A 328 -16.05 6.58 -0.66
CA ALA A 328 -16.66 5.25 -0.65
C ALA A 328 -16.10 4.28 -1.72
N GLY A 329 -15.62 4.78 -2.86
CA GLY A 329 -15.03 3.93 -3.91
C GLY A 329 -13.60 3.49 -3.65
N SER A 330 -12.84 4.25 -2.85
CA SER A 330 -11.42 4.00 -2.58
C SER A 330 -11.16 3.17 -1.32
N MET A 331 -12.20 2.90 -0.52
CA MET A 331 -12.16 2.13 0.72
C MET A 331 -12.39 0.64 0.47
#